data_AF-A0A0C2E2J5-F1
#
_entry.id   AF-A0A0C2E2J5-F1
#
_cell.length_a   1.000
_cell.length_b   1.000
_cell.length_c   1.000
_cell.angle_alpha   90.00
_cell.angle_beta   90.00
_cell.angle_gamma   90.00
#
_symmetry.space_group_name_H-M   'P 1'
#
loop_
_entity.id
_entity.type
_entity.pdbx_description
1 polymer ?
#
loop_
_entity_poly.entity_id
_entity_poly.type
_entity_poly.pdbx_seq_one_letter_code
_entity_poly.pdbx_strand_id
1 'polypeptide(L)'
;MKDKSILEGVLLEMERQDRNMTMVEFNIHPDMVVMNYVYDAHETVGDVHKKRHDHDPEIMDHETFAGLKDKLYENNVPFRERRDDFI
;
A
#
# COMPACT_ATOMS: atom_id res chain seq x y z
N MET A 1 5.57 7.17 -16.23
CA MET A 1 4.24 6.55 -16.05
C MET A 1 4.06 6.38 -14.56
N LYS A 2 2.96 6.87 -13.99
CA LYS A 2 2.75 7.00 -12.53
C LYS A 2 2.92 5.65 -11.82
N ASP A 3 2.29 4.61 -12.34
CA ASP A 3 2.38 3.20 -11.93
C ASP A 3 3.82 2.68 -11.65
N LYS A 4 4.82 3.04 -12.47
CA LYS A 4 6.22 2.62 -12.23
C LYS A 4 6.82 3.28 -11.00
N SER A 5 6.55 4.57 -10.80
CA SER A 5 7.05 5.31 -9.64
C SER A 5 6.43 4.80 -8.34
N ILE A 6 5.16 4.39 -8.37
CA ILE A 6 4.46 3.78 -7.24
C ILE A 6 5.09 2.45 -6.88
N LEU A 7 5.31 1.57 -7.88
CA LEU A 7 5.95 0.27 -7.65
C LEU A 7 7.36 0.43 -7.07
N GLU A 8 8.17 1.35 -7.59
CA GLU A 8 9.51 1.62 -7.05
C GLU A 8 9.45 2.08 -5.59
N GLY A 9 8.46 2.92 -5.23
CA GLY A 9 8.21 3.30 -3.84
C GLY A 9 7.86 2.12 -2.95
N VAL A 10 6.97 1.24 -3.41
CA VAL A 10 6.57 0.02 -2.70
C VAL A 10 7.75 -0.94 -2.51
N LEU A 11 8.55 -1.17 -3.55
CA LEU A 11 9.72 -2.04 -3.47
C LEU A 11 10.78 -1.47 -2.53
N LEU A 12 11.02 -0.16 -2.58
CA LEU A 12 11.95 0.52 -1.67
C LEU A 12 11.48 0.40 -0.20
N GLU A 13 10.18 0.56 0.05
CA GLU A 13 9.60 0.39 1.39
C GLU A 13 9.61 -1.09 1.84
N MET A 14 9.54 -2.06 0.94
CA MET A 14 9.71 -3.48 1.29
C MET A 14 11.15 -3.87 1.61
N GLU A 15 12.13 -3.27 0.93
CA GLU A 15 13.55 -3.50 1.22
C GLU A 15 14.01 -2.80 2.51
N ARG A 16 13.23 -1.82 2.99
CA ARG A 16 13.50 -1.08 4.21
C ARG A 16 13.30 -1.96 5.44
N GLN A 17 14.42 -2.35 6.05
CA GLN A 17 14.43 -3.10 7.32
C GLN A 17 14.00 -2.27 8.54
N ASP A 18 13.91 -0.94 8.41
CA ASP A 18 13.55 -0.04 9.50
C ASP A 18 12.03 0.10 9.71
N ARG A 19 11.25 -0.18 8.67
CA ARG A 19 9.77 -0.15 8.66
C ARG A 19 9.34 -1.52 8.19
N ASN A 20 8.89 -2.39 9.10
CA ASN A 20 8.46 -3.75 8.79
C ASN A 20 7.17 -3.74 7.95
N MET A 21 7.25 -3.29 6.70
CA MET A 21 6.13 -3.27 5.78
C MET A 21 5.73 -4.70 5.47
N THR A 22 4.48 -5.05 5.78
CA THR A 22 3.98 -6.41 5.56
C THR A 22 3.36 -6.52 4.18
N MET A 23 2.54 -5.53 3.80
CA MET A 23 1.76 -5.56 2.58
C MET A 23 1.23 -4.17 2.22
N VAL A 24 0.62 -4.07 1.04
CA VAL A 24 -0.10 -2.87 0.60
C VAL A 24 -1.61 -3.15 0.58
N GLU A 25 -2.43 -2.22 1.04
CA GLU A 25 -3.89 -2.31 1.01
C GLU A 25 -4.48 -1.32 0.00
N PHE A 26 -5.26 -1.82 -0.95
CA PHE A 26 -5.97 -1.06 -1.96
C PHE A 26 -7.45 -0.94 -1.58
N ASN A 27 -7.90 0.26 -1.25
CA ASN A 27 -9.32 0.58 -1.13
C ASN A 27 -9.84 1.04 -2.49
N ILE A 28 -10.69 0.21 -3.08
CA ILE A 28 -11.28 0.47 -4.40
C ILE A 28 -12.62 1.16 -4.18
N HIS A 29 -12.68 2.45 -4.50
CA HIS A 29 -13.92 3.22 -4.60
C HIS A 29 -14.43 3.23 -6.05
N PRO A 30 -15.71 3.56 -6.27
CA PRO A 30 -16.26 3.67 -7.63
C PRO A 30 -15.47 4.66 -8.51
N ASP A 31 -15.03 5.77 -7.92
CA ASP A 31 -14.37 6.85 -8.67
C ASP A 31 -12.84 6.80 -8.63
N MET A 32 -12.24 6.15 -7.62
CA MET A 32 -10.79 6.17 -7.40
C MET A 32 -10.31 4.96 -6.60
N VAL A 33 -9.02 4.69 -6.64
CA VAL A 33 -8.37 3.67 -5.83
C VAL A 33 -7.39 4.35 -4.88
N VAL A 34 -7.48 4.03 -3.59
CA VAL A 34 -6.58 4.55 -2.55
C VAL A 34 -5.67 3.43 -2.07
N MET A 35 -4.37 3.61 -2.21
CA MET A 35 -3.34 2.69 -1.76
C MET A 35 -2.80 3.11 -0.40
N ASN A 36 -2.81 2.18 0.55
CA ASN A 36 -2.29 2.35 1.91
C ASN A 36 -1.17 1.36 2.16
N TYR A 37 -0.11 1.81 2.83
CA TYR A 37 0.99 0.95 3.25
C TYR A 37 0.64 0.32 4.61
N VAL A 38 0.68 -1.02 4.69
CA VAL A 38 0.41 -1.75 5.93
C VAL A 38 1.73 -2.22 6.53
N TYR A 39 2.02 -1.71 7.72
CA TYR A 39 3.20 -2.05 8.50
C TYR A 39 2.84 -3.02 9.61
N ASP A 40 3.69 -4.01 9.86
CA ASP A 40 3.58 -4.87 11.02
C ASP A 40 3.83 -4.02 12.26
N ALA A 41 2.82 -3.95 13.12
CA ALA A 41 2.95 -3.37 14.42
C ALA A 41 3.67 -4.38 15.31
N HIS A 42 4.97 -4.59 15.07
CA HIS A 42 5.81 -5.16 16.11
C HIS A 42 5.64 -4.26 17.33
N GLU A 43 5.03 -4.82 18.38
CA GLU A 43 4.72 -4.16 19.63
C GLU A 43 5.94 -3.40 20.18
N THR A 44 6.10 -2.14 19.78
CA THR A 44 6.69 -1.20 20.71
C THR A 44 5.69 -1.06 21.82
N VAL A 45 6.02 -1.64 22.98
CA VAL A 45 5.43 -1.43 24.31
C VAL A 45 5.50 0.07 24.74
N GLY A 46 5.59 0.99 23.79
CA GLY A 46 5.75 2.42 23.96
C GLY A 46 4.74 3.15 23.10
N ASP A 47 3.71 3.66 23.77
CA ASP A 47 2.87 4.78 23.38
C ASP A 47 2.20 4.71 21.99
N VAL A 48 0.91 4.37 21.99
CA VAL A 48 -0.01 4.38 20.82
C VAL A 48 -0.09 5.73 20.11
N HIS A 49 0.35 6.82 20.75
CA HIS A 49 0.42 8.15 20.14
C HIS A 49 1.68 8.38 19.30
N LYS A 50 2.61 7.41 19.28
CA LYS A 50 3.86 7.43 18.51
C LYS A 50 3.82 6.54 17.28
N LYS A 51 2.64 6.37 16.67
CA LYS A 51 2.55 5.79 15.32
C LYS A 51 3.50 6.59 14.43
N ARG A 52 4.60 5.94 14.01
CA ARG A 52 5.49 6.48 12.97
C ARG A 52 4.56 6.85 11.82
N HIS A 53 4.62 8.11 11.38
CA HIS A 53 3.77 8.62 10.30
C HIS A 53 3.68 7.55 9.21
N ASP A 54 2.49 6.96 9.10
CA ASP A 54 2.14 6.02 8.04
C ASP A 54 2.45 6.74 6.73
N HIS A 55 3.07 6.04 5.78
CA HIS A 55 3.41 6.63 4.50
C HIS A 55 2.12 7.15 3.84
N ASP A 56 2.19 8.34 3.23
CA ASP A 56 1.00 9.01 2.72
C ASP A 56 0.25 8.09 1.74
N PRO A 57 -1.08 7.98 1.86
CA PRO A 57 -1.87 7.17 0.96
C PRO A 57 -1.82 7.73 -0.46
N GLU A 58 -1.69 6.84 -1.43
CA GLU A 58 -1.57 7.22 -2.82
C GLU A 58 -2.89 7.00 -3.55
N ILE A 59 -3.39 8.06 -4.19
CA ILE A 59 -4.65 8.04 -4.92
C ILE A 59 -4.37 7.86 -6.41
N MET A 60 -5.03 6.88 -7.02
CA MET A 60 -4.87 6.53 -8.43
C MET A 60 -6.19 6.14 -9.08
N ASP A 61 -6.21 6.21 -10.41
CA ASP A 61 -7.37 5.81 -11.21
C ASP A 61 -7.38 4.29 -11.42
N HIS A 62 -8.54 3.73 -11.78
CA HIS A 62 -8.71 2.29 -12.03
C HIS A 62 -7.77 1.74 -13.11
N GLU A 63 -7.49 2.52 -14.16
CA GLU A 63 -6.54 2.11 -15.21
C GLU A 63 -5.11 1.99 -14.67
N THR A 64 -4.72 2.93 -13.81
CA THR A 64 -3.40 2.91 -13.16
C THR A 64 -3.30 1.75 -12.17
N PHE A 65 -4.37 1.49 -11.42
CA PHE A 65 -4.47 0.35 -10.50
C PHE A 65 -4.35 -0.99 -11.22
N ALA A 66 -5.03 -1.17 -12.36
CA ALA A 66 -4.95 -2.41 -13.13
C ALA A 66 -3.50 -2.70 -13.57
N GLY A 67 -2.80 -1.70 -14.11
CA GLY A 67 -1.39 -1.84 -14.51
C GLY A 67 -0.43 -2.03 -13.32
N LEU A 68 -0.74 -1.43 -12.17
CA LEU A 68 0.03 -1.63 -10.94
C LEU A 68 -0.16 -3.04 -10.36
N LYS A 69 -1.40 -3.55 -10.39
CA LYS A 69 -1.76 -4.87 -9.88
C LYS A 69 -0.99 -5.98 -10.59
N ASP A 70 -0.92 -5.92 -11.92
CA ASP A 70 -0.14 -6.89 -12.71
C ASP A 70 1.34 -6.88 -12.30
N LYS A 71 1.92 -5.70 -12.09
CA LYS A 71 3.31 -5.55 -11.64
C LYS A 71 3.53 -6.07 -10.21
N LEU A 72 2.58 -5.85 -9.30
CA LEU A 72 2.69 -6.36 -7.93
C LEU A 72 2.67 -7.89 -7.92
N TYR A 73 1.82 -8.51 -8.74
CA TYR A 73 1.83 -9.96 -8.94
C TYR A 73 3.17 -10.46 -9.52
N GLU A 74 3.70 -9.79 -10.55
CA GLU A 74 5.00 -10.15 -11.14
C GLU A 74 6.15 -10.06 -10.12
N ASN A 75 6.10 -9.09 -9.21
CA ASN A 75 7.11 -8.87 -8.18
C ASN A 75 6.86 -9.67 -6.88
N ASN A 76 5.83 -10.53 -6.84
CA ASN A 76 5.41 -11.28 -5.66
C ASN A 76 5.19 -10.40 -4.41
N VAL A 77 4.70 -9.17 -4.62
CA VAL A 77 4.41 -8.23 -3.53
C VAL A 77 3.05 -8.61 -2.92
N PRO A 78 2.98 -8.91 -1.61
CA PRO A 78 1.70 -9.16 -0.95
C PRO A 78 0.86 -7.88 -0.93
N PHE A 79 -0.38 -8.00 -1.39
CA PHE A 79 -1.35 -6.90 -1.33
C PHE A 79 -2.76 -7.39 -0.97
N ARG A 80 -3.56 -6.49 -0.42
CA ARG A 80 -4.96 -6.72 -0.03
C ARG A 80 -5.86 -5.77 -0.80
N GLU A 81 -6.95 -6.28 -1.37
CA GLU A 81 -8.01 -5.47 -1.96
C GLU A 81 -9.18 -5.37 -0.98
N ARG A 82 -9.65 -4.15 -0.72
CA ARG A 82 -10.89 -3.87 -0.03
C ARG A 82 -11.80 -3.11 -0.99
N ARG A 83 -12.87 -3.76 -1.42
CA ARG A 83 -13.98 -3.09 -2.12
C ARG A 83 -14.99 -2.72 -1.06
N ASP A 84 -15.22 -1.42 -0.89
CA ASP A 84 -16.25 -0.93 0.00
C ASP A 84 -17.58 -1.07 -0.75
N ASP A 85 -18.12 -2.29 -0.77
CA ASP A 85 -19.48 -2.55 -1.24
C ASP A 85 -20.43 -1.96 -0.19
N PHE A 86 -20.78 -0.68 -0.35
CA PHE A 86 -21.92 -0.09 0.35
C PHE A 86 -23.19 -0.77 -0.18
N ILE A 87 -23.62 -1.85 0.50
CA ILE A 87 -24.94 -2.49 0.34
C ILE A 87 -26.02 -1.61 0.99
#